data_AF-A0A1F9ZEU0-F1
#
_entry.id   AF-A0A1F9ZEU0-F1
#
_cell.length_a   1.000
_cell.length_b   1.000
_cell.length_c   1.000
_cell.angle_alpha   90.00
_cell.angle_beta   90.00
_cell.angle_gamma   90.00
#
_symmetry.space_group_name_H-M   'P 1'
#
loop_
_entity.id
_entity.type
_entity.pdbx_description
1 polymer ?
#
loop_
_entity_poly.entity_id
_entity_poly.type
_entity_poly.pdbx_seq_one_letter_code
_entity_poly.pdbx_strand_id
1 'polypeptide(L)'
;MSRKSKPARSDAEGTESKRVERRAGLPTRDEIVRAIHTKQANEEWLERHRDEIRRKSGDKYVAVLDGRVVVEDRSFPRMLARLKKAYPSVDPSLAAIEFVSKDEVVWVL
;
A
#
# COMPACT_ATOMS: atom_id res chain seq x y z
N MET A 1 -67.89 17.80 -21.55
CA MET A 1 -67.00 16.68 -21.19
C MET A 1 -65.58 17.22 -21.03
N SER A 2 -65.20 17.52 -19.79
CA SER A 2 -63.90 18.07 -19.43
C SER A 2 -62.87 16.96 -19.27
N ARG A 3 -61.79 16.97 -20.06
CA ARG A 3 -60.60 16.19 -19.77
C ARG A 3 -59.46 17.11 -19.35
N LYS A 4 -59.11 16.96 -18.08
CA LYS A 4 -57.91 17.41 -17.37
C LYS A 4 -56.64 17.05 -18.16
N SER A 5 -55.68 17.97 -18.22
CA SER A 5 -54.25 17.65 -18.20
C SER A 5 -53.53 18.66 -17.29
N LYS A 6 -53.06 18.15 -16.16
CA LYS A 6 -52.23 18.82 -15.13
C LYS A 6 -50.78 18.96 -15.63
N PRO A 7 -49.95 19.82 -15.00
CA PRO A 7 -48.66 20.29 -15.51
C PRO A 7 -47.51 19.36 -15.13
N ALA A 8 -46.39 19.46 -15.86
CA ALA A 8 -45.10 18.92 -15.46
C ALA A 8 -44.01 19.98 -15.69
N ARG A 9 -43.65 20.71 -14.63
CA ARG A 9 -42.41 21.47 -14.45
C ARG A 9 -42.04 21.26 -12.99
N SER A 10 -41.03 20.43 -12.72
CA SER A 10 -39.63 20.84 -12.59
C SER A 10 -39.34 21.35 -11.18
N ASP A 11 -39.44 20.45 -10.20
CA ASP A 11 -38.78 20.63 -8.92
C ASP A 11 -37.47 19.86 -8.97
N ALA A 12 -36.41 20.63 -9.18
CA ALA A 12 -35.04 20.21 -8.94
C ALA A 12 -34.87 20.07 -7.42
N GLU A 13 -35.18 18.89 -6.88
CA GLU A 13 -34.73 18.55 -5.53
C GLU A 13 -33.27 18.11 -5.58
N GLY A 14 -32.49 18.91 -4.87
CA GLY A 14 -31.05 18.80 -4.75
C GLY A 14 -30.66 17.39 -4.39
N THR A 15 -29.66 16.93 -5.12
CA THR A 15 -28.80 15.81 -4.78
C THR A 15 -28.21 16.06 -3.39
N GLU A 16 -28.91 15.60 -2.36
CA GLU A 16 -28.35 15.42 -1.04
C GLU A 16 -27.40 14.22 -1.13
N SER A 17 -26.23 14.51 -1.71
CA SER A 17 -25.06 13.68 -1.68
C SER A 17 -24.80 13.35 -0.22
N LYS A 18 -25.23 12.14 0.19
CA LYS A 18 -24.69 11.38 1.32
C LYS A 18 -23.19 11.21 1.10
N ARG A 19 -22.42 12.28 1.26
CA ARG A 19 -21.00 12.23 1.51
C ARG A 19 -20.86 11.94 2.99
N VAL A 20 -21.18 10.69 3.35
CA VAL A 20 -20.72 10.11 4.60
C VAL A 20 -19.21 10.03 4.44
N GLU A 21 -18.52 11.09 4.88
CA GLU A 21 -17.11 11.04 5.21
C GLU A 21 -16.94 9.85 6.14
N ARG A 22 -16.46 8.74 5.58
CA ARG A 22 -15.89 7.67 6.36
C ARG A 22 -14.69 8.29 7.05
N ARG A 23 -14.88 8.82 8.26
CA ARG A 23 -13.79 8.92 9.24
C ARG A 23 -13.30 7.49 9.34
N ALA A 24 -12.14 7.20 8.74
CA ALA A 24 -11.45 5.96 9.04
C ALA A 24 -11.29 5.95 10.56
N GLY A 25 -12.03 5.07 11.23
CA GLY A 25 -11.86 4.86 12.65
C GLY A 25 -10.39 4.56 12.91
N LEU A 26 -9.87 4.99 14.06
CA LEU A 26 -8.53 4.60 14.45
C LEU A 26 -8.43 3.07 14.40
N PRO A 27 -7.33 2.50 13.89
CA PRO A 27 -7.16 1.06 13.85
C PRO A 27 -7.28 0.51 15.27
N THR A 28 -7.99 -0.61 15.38
CA THR A 28 -8.13 -1.32 16.64
C THR A 28 -6.77 -1.82 17.11
N ARG A 29 -6.64 -2.06 18.43
CA ARG A 29 -5.42 -2.63 19.00
C ARG A 29 -4.97 -3.90 18.29
N ASP A 30 -5.92 -4.78 17.96
CA ASP A 30 -5.63 -6.05 17.29
C ASP A 30 -5.18 -5.87 15.84
N GLU A 31 -5.66 -4.82 15.14
CA GLU A 31 -5.17 -4.47 13.80
C GLU A 31 -3.75 -3.91 13.87
N ILE A 32 -3.44 -3.06 14.86
CA ILE A 32 -2.09 -2.53 15.07
C ILE A 32 -1.11 -3.67 15.38
N VAL A 33 -1.47 -4.55 16.32
CA VAL A 33 -0.63 -5.70 16.69
C VAL A 33 -0.39 -6.61 15.49
N ARG A 34 -1.43 -6.90 14.70
CA ARG A 34 -1.29 -7.66 13.45
C ARG A 34 -0.36 -6.98 12.45
N ALA A 35 -0.52 -5.67 12.25
CA ALA A 35 0.33 -4.91 11.34
C ALA A 35 1.82 -4.97 11.75
N ILE A 36 2.10 -4.85 13.06
CA ILE A 36 3.46 -4.98 13.61
C ILE A 36 4.02 -6.37 13.34
N HIS A 37 3.27 -7.44 13.65
CA HIS A 37 3.72 -8.80 13.42
C HIS A 37 3.96 -9.10 11.93
N THR A 38 3.08 -8.65 11.05
CA THR A 38 3.27 -8.79 9.59
C THR A 38 4.54 -8.10 9.14
N LYS A 39 4.78 -6.86 9.60
CA LYS A 39 5.98 -6.12 9.24
C LYS A 39 7.25 -6.81 9.76
N GLN A 40 7.26 -7.26 11.01
CA GLN A 40 8.37 -8.00 11.61
C GLN A 40 8.67 -9.29 10.84
N ALA A 41 7.66 -10.08 10.49
CA ALA A 41 7.83 -11.30 9.72
C ALA A 41 8.44 -11.01 8.32
N ASN A 42 8.07 -9.89 7.69
CA ASN A 42 8.64 -9.48 6.41
C ASN A 42 10.10 -9.01 6.55
N GLU A 43 10.45 -8.30 7.63
CA GLU A 43 11.82 -7.89 7.94
C GLU A 43 12.72 -9.10 8.22
N GLU A 44 12.28 -10.02 9.08
CA GLU A 44 12.99 -11.27 9.37
C GLU A 44 13.18 -12.15 8.12
N TRP A 45 12.19 -12.15 7.22
CA TRP A 45 12.32 -12.86 5.95
C TRP A 45 13.39 -12.21 5.08
N LEU A 46 13.40 -10.88 4.98
CA LEU A 46 14.36 -10.12 4.19
C LEU A 46 15.79 -10.37 4.70
N GLU A 47 16.00 -10.32 6.02
CA GLU A 47 17.30 -10.61 6.63
C GLU A 47 17.79 -12.02 6.31
N ARG A 48 16.93 -13.04 6.44
CA ARG A 48 17.27 -14.44 6.13
C ARG A 48 17.62 -14.67 4.67
N HIS A 49 17.06 -13.88 3.75
CA HIS A 49 17.26 -14.02 2.31
C HIS A 49 18.14 -12.91 1.71
N ARG A 50 18.78 -12.10 2.55
CA ARG A 50 19.52 -10.91 2.16
C ARG A 50 20.57 -11.18 1.09
N ASP A 51 21.34 -12.27 1.24
CA ASP A 51 22.39 -12.61 0.28
C ASP A 51 21.83 -13.07 -1.07
N GLU A 52 20.71 -13.78 -1.07
CA GLU A 52 20.02 -14.16 -2.30
C GLU A 52 19.47 -12.93 -3.03
N ILE A 53 18.82 -12.04 -2.29
CA ILE A 53 18.27 -10.79 -2.81
C ILE A 53 19.41 -9.91 -3.33
N ARG A 54 20.55 -9.82 -2.64
CA ARG A 54 21.73 -9.07 -3.11
C ARG A 54 22.19 -9.54 -4.48
N ARG A 55 22.33 -10.86 -4.67
CA ARG A 55 22.77 -11.43 -5.95
C ARG A 55 21.81 -11.14 -7.10
N LYS A 56 20.49 -11.16 -6.85
CA LYS A 56 19.46 -10.97 -7.88
C LYS A 56 19.08 -9.51 -8.13
N SER A 57 19.01 -8.73 -7.06
CA SER A 57 18.33 -7.44 -6.99
C SER A 57 19.21 -6.32 -6.45
N GLY A 58 20.52 -6.53 -6.34
CA GLY A 58 21.41 -5.50 -5.82
C GLY A 58 21.37 -4.18 -6.60
N ASP A 59 21.67 -3.11 -5.89
CA ASP A 59 21.54 -1.69 -6.23
C ASP A 59 20.09 -1.26 -6.45
N LYS A 60 19.15 -1.88 -5.74
CA LYS A 60 17.72 -1.57 -5.81
C LYS A 60 17.11 -1.50 -4.42
N TYR A 61 16.05 -0.72 -4.32
CA TYR A 61 15.05 -0.85 -3.27
C TYR A 61 14.20 -2.09 -3.55
N VAL A 62 14.03 -2.92 -2.53
CA VAL A 62 13.26 -4.15 -2.56
C VAL A 62 12.15 -4.05 -1.53
N ALA A 63 10.92 -4.31 -1.94
CA ALA A 63 9.77 -4.41 -1.07
C ALA A 63 9.37 -5.87 -0.90
N VAL A 64 9.28 -6.32 0.35
CA VAL A 64 8.85 -7.65 0.75
C VAL A 64 7.49 -7.57 1.41
N LEU A 65 6.57 -8.42 0.97
CA LEU A 65 5.23 -8.57 1.54
C LEU A 65 4.87 -10.05 1.56
N ASP A 66 4.35 -10.53 2.69
CA ASP A 66 3.98 -11.93 2.92
C ASP A 66 5.15 -12.90 2.61
N GLY A 67 6.37 -12.52 3.04
CA GLY A 67 7.56 -13.36 2.86
C GLY A 67 8.00 -13.55 1.40
N ARG A 68 7.75 -12.57 0.53
CA ARG A 68 8.24 -12.58 -0.85
C ARG A 68 8.54 -11.18 -1.35
N VAL A 69 9.51 -11.06 -2.26
CA VAL A 69 9.78 -9.82 -3.00
C VAL A 69 8.61 -9.54 -3.95
N VAL A 70 7.93 -8.41 -3.75
CA VAL A 70 6.77 -8.02 -4.56
C VAL A 70 7.07 -6.90 -5.54
N VAL A 71 8.01 -6.01 -5.21
CA VAL A 71 8.45 -4.91 -6.08
C VAL A 71 9.92 -4.64 -5.84
N GLU A 72 10.64 -4.34 -6.92
CA GLU A 72 12.00 -3.82 -6.87
C GLU A 72 12.18 -2.66 -7.86
N ASP A 73 12.94 -1.63 -7.45
CA ASP A 73 13.31 -0.49 -8.31
C ASP A 73 14.58 0.19 -7.80
N ARG A 74 15.34 0.81 -8.70
CA ARG A 74 16.50 1.64 -8.32
C ARG A 74 16.09 2.95 -7.63
N SER A 75 14.87 3.41 -7.84
CA SER A 75 14.34 4.64 -7.26
C SER A 75 13.25 4.33 -6.25
N PHE A 76 13.44 4.78 -5.01
CA PHE A 76 12.45 4.61 -3.95
C PHE A 76 11.07 5.18 -4.31
N PRO A 77 10.92 6.42 -4.83
CA PRO A 77 9.63 6.92 -5.29
C PRO A 77 8.95 6.03 -6.34
N ARG A 78 9.72 5.52 -7.33
CA ARG A 78 9.17 4.63 -8.36
C ARG A 78 8.77 3.27 -7.79
N MET A 79 9.56 2.70 -6.89
CA MET A 79 9.23 1.48 -6.17
C MET A 79 7.91 1.65 -5.39
N LEU A 80 7.77 2.73 -4.62
CA LEU A 80 6.54 2.99 -3.86
C LEU A 80 5.32 3.17 -4.76
N ALA A 81 5.45 3.90 -5.88
CA ALA A 81 4.36 4.06 -6.83
C ALA A 81 3.93 2.72 -7.44
N ARG A 82 4.90 1.86 -7.78
CA ARG A 82 4.65 0.50 -8.28
C ARG A 82 4.02 -0.40 -7.24
N LEU A 83 4.44 -0.31 -5.98
CA LEU A 83 3.87 -1.06 -4.85
C LEU A 83 2.41 -0.69 -4.64
N LYS A 84 2.09 0.60 -4.55
CA LYS A 84 0.70 1.09 -4.42
C LYS A 84 -0.18 0.69 -5.60
N LYS A 85 0.38 0.69 -6.81
CA LYS A 85 -0.36 0.29 -8.03
C LYS A 85 -0.62 -1.22 -8.08
N ALA A 86 0.35 -2.03 -7.70
CA ALA A 86 0.23 -3.49 -7.73
C ALA A 86 -0.60 -4.05 -6.57
N TYR A 87 -0.59 -3.36 -5.42
CA TYR A 87 -1.27 -3.79 -4.19
C TYR A 87 -2.15 -2.64 -3.65
N PRO A 88 -3.22 -2.26 -4.35
CA PRO A 88 -4.05 -1.10 -3.97
C PRO A 88 -4.84 -1.32 -2.67
N SER A 89 -5.04 -2.58 -2.26
CA SER A 89 -5.74 -2.96 -1.04
C SER A 89 -4.84 -3.18 0.17
N VAL A 90 -3.51 -3.09 0.00
CA VAL A 90 -2.53 -3.30 1.05
C VAL A 90 -1.93 -1.96 1.43
N ASP A 91 -1.87 -1.66 2.73
CA ASP A 91 -1.10 -0.51 3.20
C ASP A 91 0.40 -0.76 2.94
N PRO A 92 1.09 0.10 2.16
CA PRO A 92 2.53 -0.02 1.94
C PRO A 92 3.36 -0.08 3.22
N SER A 93 2.85 0.41 4.36
CA SER A 93 3.52 0.33 5.66
C SER A 93 3.74 -1.11 6.17
N LEU A 94 2.96 -2.07 5.67
CA LEU A 94 3.06 -3.49 6.00
C LEU A 94 4.22 -4.19 5.27
N ALA A 95 4.72 -3.60 4.19
CA ALA A 95 5.86 -4.14 3.47
C ALA A 95 7.16 -3.81 4.20
N ALA A 96 8.08 -4.77 4.28
CA ALA A 96 9.46 -4.49 4.64
C ALA A 96 10.18 -3.95 3.40
N ILE A 97 10.80 -2.77 3.52
CA ILE A 97 11.45 -2.11 2.39
C ILE A 97 12.89 -1.82 2.74
N GLU A 98 13.81 -2.32 1.93
CA GLU A 98 15.24 -2.11 2.12
C GLU A 98 15.96 -1.81 0.81
N PHE A 99 16.99 -0.95 0.86
CA PHE A 99 17.94 -0.82 -0.24
C PHE A 99 19.03 -1.88 -0.10
N VAL A 100 19.15 -2.74 -1.10
CA VAL A 100 20.14 -3.81 -1.11
C VAL A 100 21.26 -3.42 -2.05
N SER A 101 22.45 -3.13 -1.52
CA SER A 101 23.67 -2.87 -2.31
C SER A 101 24.28 -4.18 -2.82
N LYS A 102 24.84 -4.19 -4.03
CA LYS A 102 25.66 -5.31 -4.52
C LYS A 102 27.00 -5.41 -3.80
N ASP A 103 27.56 -4.27 -3.42
CA ASP A 103 28.85 -4.23 -2.77
C ASP A 103 28.73 -4.81 -1.35
N GLU A 104 29.67 -5.68 -0.99
CA GLU A 104 29.87 -6.01 0.43
C GLU A 104 30.19 -4.72 1.17
N VAL A 105 29.49 -4.47 2.27
CA VAL A 105 29.71 -3.30 3.11
C VAL A 105 31.17 -3.32 3.58
N VAL A 106 32.00 -2.45 3.01
CA VAL A 106 33.35 -2.20 3.51
C VAL A 106 33.19 -1.42 4.81
N TRP A 107 33.37 -2.10 5.94
CA TRP A 107 33.53 -1.43 7.23
C TRP A 107 34.89 -0.74 7.24
N VAL A 108 34.88 0.59 7.22
CA VAL A 108 36.08 1.38 7.55
C VAL A 108 36.01 1.69 9.05
N LEU A 109 36.95 1.13 9.81
CA LEU A 109 37.17 1.41 11.23
C LEU A 109 38.05 2.65 11.41
#